data_AF-A0A2J8LQL5-F1
#
_entry.id   AF-A0A2J8LQL5-F1
#
_cell.length_a   1.000
_cell.length_b   1.000
_cell.length_c   1.000
_cell.angle_alpha   90.00
_cell.angle_beta   90.00
_cell.angle_gamma   90.00
#
_symmetry.space_group_name_H-M   'P 1'
#
loop_
_entity.id
_entity.type
_entity.pdbx_description
1 polymer ?
#
loop_
_entity_poly.entity_id
_entity_poly.type
_entity_poly.pdbx_seq_one_letter_code
_entity_poly.pdbx_strand_id
1 'polypeptide(L)'
;AIGLQPDARGVATSLGLNERLFVVNPQEVHELIPHPDQLGPTVGSAEGLDLVSAKDLAGQLTDHDWSLFNSIHQVELIHYVLGPQHLRDVTTANLERFMCRFNELQYWVATELCLCPVPGPRAQLLRKFIKLAAHLKEQKNLNSFFAVMFGLSNSAISRLAHTWERLPHKVRKLYSALERLLC
;
A
#
# COMPACT_ATOMS: atom_id res chain seq x y z
N ALA A 1 -29.84 -3.94 -4.21
CA ALA A 1 -30.04 -2.77 -3.34
C ALA A 1 -28.85 -1.85 -3.51
N ILE A 2 -29.07 -0.54 -3.65
CA ILE A 2 -27.99 0.45 -3.68
C ILE A 2 -27.65 0.77 -2.22
N GLY A 3 -26.40 0.53 -1.81
CA GLY A 3 -25.92 0.81 -0.45
C GLY A 3 -25.66 -0.43 0.41
N LEU A 4 -25.08 -0.17 1.58
CA LEU A 4 -24.77 -1.18 2.60
C LEU A 4 -26.04 -1.81 3.17
N GLN A 5 -25.98 -3.10 3.50
CA GLN A 5 -27.10 -3.78 4.15
C GLN A 5 -27.25 -3.27 5.60
N PRO A 6 -28.47 -3.14 6.14
CA PRO A 6 -28.69 -2.67 7.51
C PRO A 6 -28.02 -3.52 8.60
N ASP A 7 -27.76 -4.78 8.31
CA ASP A 7 -27.10 -5.74 9.20
C ASP A 7 -25.58 -5.84 8.96
N ALA A 8 -25.01 -5.03 8.07
CA ALA A 8 -23.57 -5.00 7.82
C ALA A 8 -22.80 -4.57 9.07
N ARG A 9 -21.74 -5.32 9.39
CA ARG A 9 -20.85 -5.09 10.55
C ARG A 9 -19.42 -4.90 10.06
N GLY A 10 -18.59 -4.23 10.85
CA GLY A 10 -17.18 -3.99 10.50
C GLY A 10 -16.97 -3.00 9.34
N VAL A 11 -18.03 -2.31 8.91
CA VAL A 11 -17.99 -1.44 7.71
C VAL A 11 -16.87 -0.40 7.78
N ALA A 12 -16.68 0.22 8.94
CA ALA A 12 -15.69 1.27 9.11
C ALA A 12 -14.24 0.77 8.95
N THR A 13 -13.97 -0.49 9.28
CA THR A 13 -12.63 -1.08 9.21
C THR A 13 -12.36 -1.75 7.85
N SER A 14 -13.42 -2.07 7.09
CA SER A 14 -13.33 -2.65 5.75
C SER A 14 -13.17 -1.62 4.62
N LEU A 15 -13.17 -0.32 4.92
CA LEU A 15 -13.01 0.72 3.91
C LEU A 15 -11.62 0.67 3.26
N GLY A 16 -11.56 0.92 1.96
CA GLY A 16 -10.32 1.20 1.26
C GLY A 16 -9.64 2.48 1.75
N LEU A 17 -8.35 2.67 1.41
CA LEU A 17 -7.49 3.74 1.95
C LEU A 17 -8.12 5.14 1.94
N ASN A 18 -8.70 5.52 0.81
CA ASN A 18 -9.31 6.83 0.60
C ASN A 18 -10.84 6.76 0.48
N GLU A 19 -11.44 5.66 0.91
CA GLU A 19 -12.89 5.53 0.89
C GLU A 19 -13.53 6.28 2.06
N ARG A 20 -14.78 6.69 1.86
CA ARG A 20 -15.57 7.45 2.83
C ARG A 20 -16.99 6.92 2.83
N LEU A 21 -17.62 6.98 3.99
CA LEU A 21 -19.02 6.65 4.16
C LEU A 21 -19.88 7.89 3.94
N PHE A 22 -20.91 7.73 3.12
CA PHE A 22 -21.89 8.77 2.83
C PHE A 22 -23.25 8.33 3.35
N VAL A 23 -23.99 9.28 3.91
CA VAL A 23 -25.41 9.11 4.27
C VAL A 23 -26.19 10.10 3.42
N VAL A 24 -26.97 9.58 2.48
CA VAL A 24 -27.76 10.38 1.52
C VAL A 24 -29.11 9.74 1.26
N ASN A 25 -30.06 10.51 0.73
CA ASN A 25 -31.31 9.92 0.28
C ASN A 25 -31.06 9.02 -0.94
N PRO A 26 -31.78 7.88 -1.10
CA PRO A 26 -31.59 6.98 -2.24
C PRO A 26 -31.73 7.65 -3.61
N GLN A 27 -32.52 8.73 -3.67
CA GLN A 27 -32.75 9.51 -4.88
C GLN A 27 -31.52 10.35 -5.26
N GLU A 28 -30.69 10.76 -4.29
CA GLU A 28 -29.54 11.67 -4.47
C GLU A 28 -28.22 10.90 -4.68
N VAL A 29 -28.23 9.56 -4.66
CA VAL A 29 -27.00 8.75 -4.78
C VAL A 29 -26.23 9.05 -6.07
N HIS A 30 -26.93 9.40 -7.15
CA HIS A 30 -26.31 9.72 -8.43
C HIS A 30 -25.62 11.11 -8.46
N GLU A 31 -25.85 11.95 -7.44
CA GLU A 31 -25.24 13.27 -7.28
C GLU A 31 -23.95 13.21 -6.44
N LEU A 32 -23.65 12.05 -5.83
CA LEU A 32 -22.45 11.88 -5.02
C LEU A 32 -21.18 12.07 -5.84
N ILE A 33 -20.34 12.99 -5.39
CA ILE A 33 -18.98 13.18 -5.87
C ILE A 33 -17.97 12.80 -4.78
N PRO A 34 -16.78 12.29 -5.15
CA PRO A 34 -15.72 12.07 -4.17
C PRO A 34 -15.35 13.36 -3.45
N HIS A 35 -15.18 13.27 -2.13
CA HIS A 35 -14.66 14.38 -1.35
C HIS A 35 -13.20 14.69 -1.77
N PRO A 36 -12.75 15.97 -1.79
CA PRO A 36 -11.39 16.32 -2.20
C PRO A 36 -10.29 15.48 -1.53
N ASP A 37 -10.42 15.20 -0.23
CA ASP A 37 -9.45 14.36 0.51
C ASP A 37 -9.32 12.92 -0.01
N GLN A 38 -10.30 12.41 -0.76
CA GLN A 38 -10.25 11.07 -1.35
C GLN A 38 -9.33 11.01 -2.57
N LEU A 39 -9.05 12.15 -3.20
CA LEU A 39 -8.20 12.24 -4.39
C LEU A 39 -6.71 12.03 -4.07
N GLY A 40 -6.34 12.07 -2.79
CA GLY A 40 -4.97 11.90 -2.35
C GLY A 40 -4.11 13.15 -2.57
N PRO A 41 -2.78 13.03 -2.38
CA PRO A 41 -1.88 14.17 -2.45
C PRO A 41 -1.64 14.62 -3.90
N THR A 42 -1.50 15.93 -4.08
CA THR A 42 -1.10 16.55 -5.38
C THR A 42 0.40 16.85 -5.46
N VAL A 43 1.11 16.77 -4.33
CA VAL A 43 2.55 17.03 -4.20
C VAL A 43 3.21 15.83 -3.54
N GLY A 44 4.30 15.34 -4.13
CA GLY A 44 5.07 14.22 -3.59
C GLY A 44 5.94 14.62 -2.41
N SER A 45 6.47 13.63 -1.68
CA SER A 45 7.33 13.80 -0.52
C SER A 45 8.80 13.39 -0.78
N ALA A 46 9.19 13.35 -2.05
CA ALA A 46 10.52 12.91 -2.50
C ALA A 46 11.70 13.59 -1.78
N GLU A 47 11.60 14.90 -1.51
CA GLU A 47 12.66 15.64 -0.78
C GLU A 47 12.85 15.11 0.64
N GLY A 48 11.76 14.85 1.37
CA GLY A 48 11.82 14.25 2.69
C GLY A 48 12.34 12.82 2.65
N LEU A 49 11.96 12.07 1.61
CA LEU A 49 12.47 10.72 1.42
C LEU A 49 13.97 10.73 1.17
N ASP A 50 14.52 11.67 0.41
CA ASP A 50 15.95 11.76 0.12
C ASP A 50 16.82 11.89 1.38
N LEU A 51 16.30 12.51 2.44
CA LEU A 51 16.99 12.68 3.73
C LEU A 51 17.13 11.38 4.53
N VAL A 52 16.32 10.36 4.25
CA VAL A 52 16.30 9.09 5.00
C VAL A 52 16.95 7.99 4.16
N SER A 53 17.84 7.18 4.75
CA SER A 53 18.44 6.08 3.99
C SER A 53 17.40 4.98 3.71
N ALA A 54 17.56 4.24 2.61
CA ALA A 54 16.66 3.12 2.30
C ALA A 54 16.69 2.02 3.38
N LYS A 55 17.80 1.88 4.11
CA LYS A 55 17.96 0.93 5.21
C LYS A 55 17.18 1.37 6.44
N ASP A 56 17.29 2.64 6.82
CA ASP A 56 16.58 3.18 7.99
C ASP A 56 15.06 3.17 7.74
N LEU A 57 14.65 3.54 6.53
CA LEU A 57 13.27 3.43 6.10
C LEU A 57 12.75 1.98 6.18
N ALA A 58 13.55 0.99 5.74
CA ALA A 58 13.19 -0.43 5.86
C ALA A 58 13.03 -0.86 7.33
N GLY A 59 13.93 -0.40 8.20
CA GLY A 59 13.84 -0.61 9.65
C GLY A 59 12.54 -0.08 10.24
N GLN A 60 12.23 1.19 9.99
CA GLN A 60 11.00 1.82 10.50
C GLN A 60 9.73 1.16 9.97
N LEU A 61 9.69 0.80 8.68
CA LEU A 61 8.56 0.04 8.11
C LEU A 61 8.41 -1.31 8.81
N THR A 62 9.52 -2.03 9.01
CA THR A 62 9.50 -3.34 9.66
C THR A 62 9.05 -3.28 11.12
N ASP A 63 9.52 -2.30 11.88
CA ASP A 63 9.10 -2.11 13.28
C ASP A 63 7.59 -1.81 13.36
N HIS A 64 7.09 -0.96 12.46
CA HIS A 64 5.67 -0.63 12.40
C HIS A 64 4.80 -1.83 12.00
N ASP A 65 5.18 -2.52 10.92
CA ASP A 65 4.45 -3.69 10.43
C ASP A 65 4.47 -4.83 11.45
N TRP A 66 5.57 -4.99 12.19
CA TRP A 66 5.66 -5.96 13.29
C TRP A 66 4.69 -5.62 14.43
N SER A 67 4.56 -4.34 14.78
CA SER A 67 3.57 -3.90 15.78
C SER A 67 2.14 -4.17 15.33
N LEU A 68 1.81 -3.90 14.06
CA LEU A 68 0.49 -4.22 13.50
C LEU A 68 0.23 -5.73 13.49
N PHE A 69 1.21 -6.51 13.03
CA PHE A 69 1.10 -7.97 12.95
C PHE A 69 0.87 -8.61 14.33
N ASN A 70 1.61 -8.18 15.36
CA ASN A 70 1.41 -8.66 16.73
C ASN A 70 0.09 -8.24 17.37
N SER A 71 -0.59 -7.23 16.82
CA SER A 71 -1.91 -6.83 17.29
C SER A 71 -3.01 -7.76 16.80
N ILE A 72 -2.74 -8.61 15.81
CA ILE A 72 -3.71 -9.56 15.25
C ILE A 72 -3.88 -10.75 16.20
N HIS A 73 -5.09 -10.91 16.73
CA HIS A 73 -5.41 -12.10 17.50
C HIS A 73 -5.72 -13.28 16.56
N GLN A 74 -5.30 -14.50 16.91
CA GLN A 74 -5.51 -15.70 16.06
C GLN A 74 -6.99 -15.96 15.72
N VAL A 75 -7.89 -15.58 16.63
CA VAL A 75 -9.35 -15.69 16.42
C VAL A 75 -9.84 -14.78 15.29
N GLU A 76 -9.17 -13.64 15.03
CA GLU A 76 -9.51 -12.77 13.89
C GLU A 76 -9.31 -13.49 12.56
N LEU A 77 -8.23 -14.28 12.42
CA LEU A 77 -7.97 -15.08 11.22
C LEU A 77 -9.05 -16.15 11.01
N ILE A 78 -9.43 -16.85 12.08
CA ILE A 78 -10.48 -17.87 12.03
C ILE A 78 -11.82 -17.22 11.62
N HIS A 79 -12.14 -16.09 12.24
CA HIS A 79 -13.37 -15.37 11.95
C HIS A 79 -13.42 -14.83 10.52
N TYR A 80 -12.31 -14.30 10.01
CA TYR A 80 -12.21 -13.81 8.65
C TYR A 80 -12.45 -14.91 7.61
N VAL A 81 -11.94 -16.12 7.85
CA VAL A 81 -12.11 -17.27 6.94
C VAL A 81 -13.53 -17.87 7.02
N LEU A 82 -14.09 -18.02 8.22
CA LEU A 82 -15.39 -18.64 8.44
C LEU A 82 -16.58 -17.69 8.25
N GLY A 83 -16.31 -16.39 8.23
CA GLY A 83 -17.27 -15.32 8.04
C GLY A 83 -18.11 -14.97 9.29
N PRO A 84 -18.81 -13.81 9.26
CA PRO A 84 -19.49 -13.20 10.41
C PRO A 84 -20.59 -14.04 11.07
N GLN A 85 -21.09 -15.06 10.36
CA GLN A 85 -22.27 -15.82 10.73
C GLN A 85 -22.00 -16.75 11.93
N HIS A 86 -20.73 -17.12 12.14
CA HIS A 86 -20.32 -18.12 13.13
C HIS A 86 -19.91 -17.54 14.49
N LEU A 87 -19.47 -16.28 14.56
CA LEU A 87 -18.98 -15.64 15.80
C LEU A 87 -19.44 -14.18 15.89
N ARG A 88 -20.67 -13.96 16.40
CA ARG A 88 -21.36 -12.66 16.31
C ARG A 88 -20.67 -11.47 17.00
N ASP A 89 -19.75 -11.71 17.93
CA ASP A 89 -19.12 -10.65 18.75
C ASP A 89 -17.61 -10.48 18.50
N VAL A 90 -17.08 -11.10 17.43
CA VAL A 90 -15.65 -11.02 17.09
C VAL A 90 -15.42 -9.97 16.00
N THR A 91 -14.50 -9.05 16.25
CA THR A 91 -14.02 -8.07 15.25
C THR A 91 -12.77 -8.59 14.53
N THR A 92 -12.59 -8.20 13.26
CA THR A 92 -11.41 -8.48 12.42
C THR A 92 -10.57 -7.23 12.17
N ALA A 93 -10.75 -6.19 13.00
CA ALA A 93 -10.19 -4.87 12.77
C ALA A 93 -8.65 -4.84 12.65
N ASN A 94 -7.92 -5.63 13.45
CA ASN A 94 -6.45 -5.61 13.38
C ASN A 94 -5.97 -6.33 12.11
N LEU A 95 -6.61 -7.44 11.76
CA LEU A 95 -6.33 -8.15 10.52
C LEU A 95 -6.62 -7.26 9.30
N GLU A 96 -7.78 -6.60 9.26
CA GLU A 96 -8.15 -5.67 8.19
C GLU A 96 -7.18 -4.49 8.09
N ARG A 97 -6.78 -3.92 9.24
CA ARG A 97 -5.75 -2.88 9.26
C ARG A 97 -4.42 -3.35 8.68
N PHE A 98 -3.97 -4.57 9.02
CA PHE A 98 -2.74 -5.14 8.48
C PHE A 98 -2.84 -5.44 6.97
N MET A 99 -4.01 -5.86 6.48
CA MET A 99 -4.24 -6.01 5.04
C MET A 99 -4.28 -4.66 4.32
N CYS A 100 -4.93 -3.65 4.89
CA CYS A 100 -4.94 -2.30 4.33
C CYS A 100 -3.53 -1.70 4.27
N ARG A 101 -2.67 -2.00 5.25
CA ARG A 101 -1.27 -1.57 5.25
C ARG A 101 -0.50 -2.03 4.01
N PHE A 102 -0.77 -3.23 3.52
CA PHE A 102 -0.17 -3.72 2.27
C PHE A 102 -0.52 -2.81 1.08
N ASN A 103 -1.81 -2.51 0.92
CA ASN A 103 -2.29 -1.64 -0.15
C ASN A 103 -1.75 -0.22 0.01
N GLU A 104 -1.70 0.29 1.25
CA GLU A 104 -1.14 1.61 1.56
C GLU A 104 0.29 1.74 1.04
N LEU A 105 1.15 0.78 1.37
CA LEU A 105 2.54 0.81 0.96
C LEU A 105 2.72 0.64 -0.55
N GLN A 106 1.92 -0.24 -1.16
CA GLN A 106 1.91 -0.44 -2.62
C GLN A 106 1.55 0.87 -3.35
N TYR A 107 0.46 1.51 -2.96
CA TYR A 107 0.02 2.75 -3.59
C TYR A 107 0.95 3.91 -3.26
N TRP A 108 1.52 3.98 -2.06
CA TRP A 108 2.50 5.00 -1.70
C TRP A 108 3.70 5.01 -2.66
N VAL A 109 4.27 3.85 -2.97
CA VAL A 109 5.37 3.74 -3.95
C VAL A 109 4.97 4.29 -5.31
N ALA A 110 3.78 3.91 -5.80
CA ALA A 110 3.28 4.37 -7.09
C ALA A 110 3.01 5.89 -7.09
N THR A 111 2.42 6.42 -6.02
CA THR A 111 2.10 7.84 -5.82
C THR A 111 3.36 8.69 -5.84
N GLU A 112 4.38 8.35 -5.04
CA GLU A 112 5.63 9.11 -4.97
C GLU A 112 6.36 9.15 -6.32
N LEU A 113 6.37 8.04 -7.05
CA LEU A 113 6.96 8.00 -8.39
C LEU A 113 6.14 8.78 -9.42
N CYS A 114 4.81 8.73 -9.37
CA CYS A 114 3.94 9.48 -10.28
C CYS A 114 4.00 11.00 -10.02
N LEU A 115 4.12 11.41 -8.75
CA LEU A 115 4.21 12.81 -8.34
C LEU A 115 5.62 13.41 -8.48
N CYS A 116 6.62 12.62 -8.90
CA CYS A 116 7.94 13.12 -9.24
C CYS A 116 8.02 13.42 -10.75
N PRO A 117 7.87 14.69 -11.19
CA PRO A 117 7.71 14.99 -12.62
C PRO A 117 9.01 14.78 -13.42
N VAL A 118 10.16 15.09 -12.82
CA VAL A 118 11.45 15.12 -13.52
C VAL A 118 12.07 13.71 -13.57
N PRO A 119 12.41 13.17 -14.77
CA PRO A 119 12.92 11.80 -14.89
C PRO A 119 14.21 11.50 -14.14
N GLY A 120 15.09 12.49 -13.94
CA GLY A 120 16.35 12.34 -13.21
C GLY A 120 16.13 12.01 -11.74
N PRO A 121 15.53 12.93 -10.94
CA PRO A 121 15.12 12.68 -9.57
C PRO A 121 14.22 11.44 -9.44
N ARG A 122 13.26 11.24 -10.36
CA ARG A 122 12.40 10.06 -10.33
C ARG A 122 13.18 8.75 -10.46
N ALA A 123 14.26 8.71 -11.25
CA ALA A 123 15.12 7.52 -11.34
C ALA A 123 15.93 7.29 -10.04
N GLN A 124 16.29 8.34 -9.31
CA GLN A 124 16.92 8.22 -7.99
C GLN A 124 15.94 7.65 -6.96
N LEU A 125 14.70 8.14 -6.96
CA LEU A 125 13.61 7.64 -6.12
C LEU A 125 13.27 6.18 -6.45
N LEU A 126 13.17 5.83 -7.73
CA LEU A 126 12.98 4.44 -8.19
C LEU A 126 14.11 3.52 -7.70
N ARG A 127 15.36 3.95 -7.83
CA ARG A 127 16.52 3.24 -7.28
C ARG A 127 16.42 3.07 -5.76
N LYS A 128 15.91 4.08 -5.04
CA LYS A 128 15.71 4.04 -3.60
C LYS A 128 14.70 2.96 -3.21
N PHE A 129 13.55 2.89 -3.89
CA PHE A 129 12.53 1.87 -3.65
C PHE A 129 13.02 0.44 -3.96
N ILE A 130 13.82 0.26 -5.02
CA ILE A 130 14.43 -1.06 -5.31
C ILE A 130 15.38 -1.48 -4.17
N LYS A 131 16.16 -0.54 -3.61
CA LYS A 131 17.01 -0.83 -2.45
C LYS A 131 16.19 -1.08 -1.18
N LEU A 132 15.10 -0.33 -0.98
CA LEU A 132 14.17 -0.52 0.12
C LEU A 132 13.62 -1.95 0.11
N ALA A 133 13.14 -2.43 -1.04
CA ALA A 133 12.67 -3.81 -1.20
C ALA A 133 13.76 -4.83 -0.84
N ALA A 134 15.00 -4.61 -1.29
CA ALA A 134 16.12 -5.49 -0.94
C ALA A 134 16.37 -5.57 0.57
N HIS A 135 16.31 -4.44 1.28
CA HIS A 135 16.48 -4.40 2.74
C HIS A 135 15.29 -5.02 3.49
N LEU A 136 14.05 -4.76 3.06
CA LEU A 136 12.85 -5.39 3.64
C LEU A 136 12.93 -6.92 3.54
N LYS A 137 13.38 -7.43 2.39
CA LYS A 137 13.63 -8.86 2.19
C LYS A 137 14.73 -9.40 3.11
N GLU A 138 15.84 -8.67 3.27
CA GLU A 138 16.94 -9.03 4.18
C GLU A 138 16.47 -9.10 5.64
N GLN A 139 15.58 -8.18 6.04
CA GLN A 139 14.94 -8.14 7.35
C GLN A 139 13.81 -9.16 7.54
N LYS A 140 13.51 -9.97 6.51
CA LYS A 140 12.40 -10.93 6.47
C LYS A 140 11.01 -10.31 6.61
N ASN A 141 10.89 -8.99 6.40
CA ASN A 141 9.59 -8.34 6.23
C ASN A 141 9.09 -8.56 4.80
N LEU A 142 8.58 -9.77 4.55
CA LEU A 142 8.13 -10.17 3.22
C LEU A 142 6.84 -9.45 2.80
N ASN A 143 5.97 -9.09 3.76
CA ASN A 143 4.73 -8.37 3.48
C ASN A 143 5.02 -7.04 2.78
N SER A 144 5.87 -6.20 3.38
CA SER A 144 6.23 -4.91 2.82
C SER A 144 7.18 -5.02 1.63
N PHE A 145 8.02 -6.05 1.58
CA PHE A 145 8.78 -6.36 0.36
C PHE A 145 7.85 -6.56 -0.84
N PHE A 146 6.82 -7.41 -0.72
CA PHE A 146 5.87 -7.67 -1.79
C PHE A 146 5.04 -6.43 -2.14
N ALA A 147 4.59 -5.66 -1.14
CA ALA A 147 3.85 -4.42 -1.37
C ALA A 147 4.68 -3.41 -2.19
N VAL A 148 5.96 -3.20 -1.84
CA VAL A 148 6.85 -2.32 -2.60
C VAL A 148 7.06 -2.85 -4.01
N MET A 149 7.29 -4.16 -4.17
CA MET A 149 7.50 -4.76 -5.48
C MET A 149 6.27 -4.65 -6.38
N PHE A 150 5.05 -4.87 -5.87
CA PHE A 150 3.83 -4.64 -6.64
C PHE A 150 3.62 -3.16 -6.97
N GLY A 151 4.01 -2.24 -6.09
CA GLY A 151 4.02 -0.80 -6.38
C GLY A 151 4.94 -0.46 -7.56
N LEU A 152 6.12 -1.10 -7.62
CA LEU A 152 7.09 -0.95 -8.71
C LEU A 152 6.64 -1.61 -10.02
N SER A 153 5.97 -2.76 -9.95
CA SER A 153 5.43 -3.49 -11.10
C SER A 153 4.11 -2.92 -11.63
N ASN A 154 3.52 -1.94 -10.93
CA ASN A 154 2.31 -1.25 -11.36
C ASN A 154 2.48 -0.70 -12.79
N SER A 155 1.45 -0.83 -13.63
CA SER A 155 1.48 -0.38 -15.02
C SER A 155 1.83 1.11 -15.17
N ALA A 156 1.51 1.93 -14.15
CA ALA A 156 1.87 3.33 -14.12
C ALA A 156 3.36 3.60 -13.97
N ILE A 157 4.07 2.67 -13.34
CA ILE A 157 5.50 2.76 -13.09
C ILE A 157 6.28 2.01 -14.16
N SER A 158 5.85 0.80 -14.54
CA SER A 158 6.53 -0.02 -15.55
C SER A 158 6.56 0.66 -16.93
N ARG A 159 5.56 1.49 -17.28
CA ARG A 159 5.55 2.26 -18.54
C ARG A 159 6.56 3.41 -18.61
N LEU A 160 7.23 3.78 -17.50
CA LEU A 160 8.11 4.95 -17.42
C LEU A 160 9.50 4.70 -18.05
N ALA A 161 9.57 4.34 -19.34
CA ALA A 161 10.79 3.89 -20.03
C ALA A 161 12.01 4.80 -19.78
N HIS A 162 11.87 6.12 -19.98
CA HIS A 162 12.94 7.09 -19.75
C HIS A 162 13.47 7.16 -18.31
N THR A 163 12.69 6.68 -17.34
CA THR A 163 13.11 6.59 -15.94
C THR A 163 13.89 5.30 -15.71
N TRP A 164 13.40 4.17 -16.23
CA TRP A 164 14.06 2.86 -16.14
C TRP A 164 15.41 2.82 -16.86
N GLU A 165 15.53 3.47 -18.02
CA GLU A 165 16.78 3.57 -18.79
C GLU A 165 17.90 4.29 -18.04
N ARG A 166 17.54 5.22 -17.13
CA ARG A 166 18.51 5.97 -16.31
C ARG A 166 19.06 5.16 -15.14
N LEU A 167 18.49 3.99 -14.85
CA LEU A 167 18.98 3.16 -13.75
C LEU A 167 20.32 2.49 -14.10
N PRO A 168 21.31 2.51 -13.20
CA PRO A 168 22.53 1.75 -13.37
C PRO A 168 22.25 0.26 -13.59
N HIS A 169 23.04 -0.40 -14.44
CA HIS A 169 22.86 -1.83 -14.77
C HIS A 169 22.77 -2.74 -13.54
N LYS A 170 23.59 -2.46 -12.52
CA LYS A 170 23.57 -3.19 -11.23
C LYS A 170 22.20 -3.11 -10.54
N VAL A 171 21.54 -1.95 -10.61
CA VAL A 171 20.21 -1.74 -9.99
C VAL A 171 19.13 -2.45 -10.79
N ARG A 172 19.18 -2.39 -12.13
CA ARG A 172 18.24 -3.14 -12.98
C ARG A 172 18.34 -4.65 -12.75
N LYS A 173 19.56 -5.20 -12.66
CA LYS A 173 19.77 -6.61 -12.28
C LYS A 173 19.19 -6.96 -10.92
N LEU A 174 19.34 -6.06 -9.93
CA LEU A 174 18.75 -6.26 -8.60
C LEU A 174 17.22 -6.30 -8.70
N TYR A 175 16.59 -5.33 -9.37
CA TYR A 175 15.14 -5.33 -9.58
C TYR A 175 14.67 -6.62 -10.24
N SER A 176 15.28 -7.05 -11.35
CA SER A 176 14.91 -8.31 -12.02
C SER A 176 15.09 -9.53 -11.13
N ALA A 177 16.07 -9.54 -10.22
CA ALA A 177 16.23 -10.64 -9.27
C ALA A 177 15.12 -10.65 -8.20
N LEU A 178 14.67 -9.48 -7.74
CA LEU A 178 13.57 -9.34 -6.80
C LEU A 178 12.21 -9.64 -7.47
N GLU A 179 12.01 -9.20 -8.70
CA GLU A 179 10.78 -9.39 -9.49
C GLU A 179 10.48 -10.87 -9.75
N ARG A 180 11.52 -11.71 -9.94
CA ARG A 180 11.36 -13.17 -10.06
C ARG A 180 10.73 -13.83 -8.84
N LEU A 181 10.72 -13.17 -7.68
CA LEU A 181 10.09 -13.69 -6.47
C LEU A 181 8.58 -13.42 -6.44
N LEU A 182 8.06 -12.61 -7.38
CA LEU A 182 6.62 -12.38 -7.56
C LEU A 182 5.93 -13.50 -8.35
N CYS A 183 6.71 -14.40 -8.96
CA CYS A 183 6.24 -15.50 -9.80
C CYS A 183 6.25 -16.83 -9.06
#